data_AF-A0A7V7XDC8-F1
#
_entry.id   AF-A0A7V7XDC8-F1
#
_cell.length_a   1.000
_cell.length_b   1.000
_cell.length_c   1.000
_cell.angle_alpha   90.00
_cell.angle_beta   90.00
_cell.angle_gamma   90.00
#
_symmetry.space_group_name_H-M   'P 1'
#
loop_
_entity.id
_entity.type
_entity.pdbx_description
1 polymer ?
#
loop_
_entity_poly.entity_id
_entity_poly.type
_entity_poly.pdbx_seq_one_letter_code
_entity_poly.pdbx_strand_id
1 'polypeptide(L)' 'MSEDNLQDYLTIKQAAKFLGVTAETLRNWDRKGKLIPYRNPLNRYRLYKLSDLEQLLIEIGQRDGASEESQK' A
#
# COMPACT_ATOMS: atom_id res chain seq x y z
N MET A 1 19.07 -17.73 12.37
CA MET A 1 17.59 -17.85 12.45
C MET A 1 17.04 -16.51 12.02
N SER A 2 16.38 -16.47 10.88
CA SER A 2 16.01 -15.22 10.21
C SER A 2 14.91 -14.53 10.99
N GLU A 3 15.22 -13.36 11.56
CA GLU A 3 14.22 -12.41 12.00
C GLU A 3 13.47 -11.91 10.77
N ASP A 4 12.38 -12.60 10.41
CA ASP A 4 11.31 -12.00 9.60
C ASP A 4 10.71 -10.91 10.49
N ASN A 5 11.34 -9.74 10.47
CA ASN A 5 11.03 -8.61 11.32
C ASN A 5 9.60 -8.17 10.96
N LEU A 6 8.65 -8.44 11.85
CA LEU A 6 7.29 -7.87 11.77
C LEU A 6 7.29 -6.33 11.71
N GLN A 7 8.45 -5.69 11.92
CA GLN A 7 8.67 -4.25 11.74
C GLN A 7 8.40 -3.76 10.31
N ASP A 8 8.60 -4.59 9.29
CA ASP A 8 8.34 -4.22 7.89
C ASP A 8 6.86 -4.34 7.49
N TYR A 9 6.00 -4.85 8.36
CA TYR A 9 4.58 -5.00 8.09
C TYR A 9 3.75 -3.98 8.86
N LEU A 10 3.07 -3.11 8.12
CA LEU A 10 2.19 -2.08 8.64
C LEU A 10 0.73 -2.46 8.44
N THR A 11 -0.10 -2.10 9.42
CA THR A 11 -1.55 -2.19 9.29
C THR A 11 -2.10 -1.07 8.40
N ILE A 12 -3.34 -1.18 7.93
CA ILE A 12 -3.99 -0.12 7.13
C ILE A 12 -3.92 1.27 7.78
N LYS A 13 -3.99 1.34 9.11
CA LYS A 13 -3.91 2.61 9.86
C LYS A 13 -2.49 3.19 9.85
N GLN A 14 -1.48 2.34 10.04
CA GLN A 14 -0.08 2.77 10.02
C GLN A 14 0.35 3.14 8.60
N ALA A 15 -0.03 2.35 7.61
CA ALA A 15 0.15 2.65 6.19
C ALA A 15 -0.46 4.01 5.83
N ALA A 16 -1.67 4.30 6.33
CA ALA A 16 -2.34 5.58 6.07
C ALA A 16 -1.50 6.76 6.58
N LYS A 17 -1.04 6.62 7.82
CA LYS A 17 -0.21 7.62 8.49
C LYS A 17 1.16 7.79 7.82
N PHE A 18 1.74 6.69 7.34
CA PHE A 18 3.03 6.70 6.64
C PHE A 18 2.95 7.41 5.30
N LEU A 19 1.90 7.12 4.52
CA LEU A 19 1.67 7.73 3.21
C LEU A 19 1.07 9.15 3.30
N GLY A 20 0.66 9.60 4.48
CA GLY A 20 -0.05 10.87 4.67
C GLY A 20 -1.45 10.88 4.04
N VAL A 21 -2.04 9.71 3.78
CA VAL A 21 -3.38 9.57 3.20
C VAL A 21 -4.38 9.10 4.25
N THR A 22 -5.67 9.19 3.93
CA THR A 22 -6.72 8.66 4.81
C THR A 22 -6.81 7.14 4.67
N ALA A 23 -7.27 6.47 5.74
CA ALA A 23 -7.55 5.03 5.71
C ALA A 23 -8.59 4.67 4.64
N GLU A 24 -9.48 5.59 4.28
CA GLU A 24 -10.43 5.44 3.17
C GLU A 24 -9.74 5.35 1.82
N THR A 25 -8.74 6.20 1.55
CA THR A 25 -7.95 6.13 0.32
C THR A 25 -7.24 4.78 0.18
N LEU A 26 -6.64 4.28 1.26
CA LEU A 26 -6.05 2.93 1.28
C LEU A 26 -7.08 1.83 1.05
N ARG A 27 -8.27 1.96 1.65
CA ARG A 27 -9.36 0.99 1.46
C ARG A 27 -9.89 1.02 0.01
N ASN A 28 -9.83 2.17 -0.65
CA ASN A 28 -10.15 2.30 -2.06
C ASN A 28 -9.08 1.65 -2.94
N TRP A 29 -7.80 1.76 -2.59
CA TRP A 29 -6.71 1.07 -3.29
C TRP A 29 -6.71 -0.44 -3.10
N ASP A 30 -7.07 -0.91 -1.91
CA ASP A 30 -7.34 -2.33 -1.63
C ASP A 30 -8.46 -2.86 -2.54
N ARG A 31 -9.56 -2.11 -2.70
CA ARG A 31 -10.64 -2.46 -3.64
C ARG A 31 -10.23 -2.39 -5.11
N LYS A 32 -9.38 -1.41 -5.47
CA LYS A 32 -8.85 -1.27 -6.83
C LYS A 32 -7.76 -2.31 -7.17
N GLY A 33 -7.34 -3.12 -6.20
CA GLY A 33 -6.23 -4.08 -6.39
C GLY A 33 -4.87 -3.42 -6.57
N LYS A 34 -4.75 -2.12 -6.27
CA LYS A 34 -3.48 -1.38 -6.32
C LYS A 34 -2.52 -1.77 -5.20
N LEU A 35 -3.08 -2.31 -4.12
CA LEU A 35 -2.34 -2.66 -2.93
C LEU A 35 -2.74 -4.07 -2.55
N ILE A 36 -1.77 -4.99 -2.53
CA ILE A 36 -2.02 -6.40 -2.28
C ILE A 36 -1.81 -6.64 -0.79
N PRO A 37 -2.87 -6.75 0.03
CA PRO A 37 -2.71 -7.07 1.44
C PRO A 37 -2.12 -8.46 1.56
N TYR A 38 -1.02 -8.58 2.29
CA TYR A 38 -0.49 -9.86 2.70
C TYR A 38 -1.52 -10.50 3.65
N ARG A 39 -2.16 -11.58 3.20
CA ARG A 39 -3.11 -12.33 4.01
C ARG A 39 -2.36 -13.37 4.81
N ASN A 40 -2.24 -13.16 6.11
CA ASN A 40 -1.72 -14.20 6.98
C ASN A 40 -2.75 -15.35 7.06
N PRO A 41 -2.44 -16.58 6.61
CA PRO A 41 -3.40 -17.68 6.52
C PRO A 41 -4.01 -18.09 7.87
N LEU A 42 -3.36 -17.73 8.98
CA LEU A 42 -3.80 -18.07 10.33
C LEU A 42 -4.78 -17.06 10.94
N ASN A 43 -4.80 -15.79 10.51
CA ASN A 43 -5.36 -14.74 11.37
C ASN A 43 -6.14 -13.62 10.67
N ARG A 44 -6.45 -13.72 9.37
CA ARG A 44 -7.25 -12.75 8.57
C ARG A 44 -6.85 -11.26 8.64
N TYR A 45 -5.78 -10.91 9.34
CA TYR A 45 -5.26 -9.55 9.38
C TYR A 45 -4.63 -9.20 8.04
N ARG A 46 -4.96 -8.00 7.56
CA ARG A 46 -4.37 -7.41 6.36
C ARG A 46 -3.12 -6.67 6.80
N LEU A 47 -1.98 -7.19 6.36
CA LEU A 47 -0.68 -6.57 6.58
C LEU A 47 -0.18 -6.03 5.25
N TYR A 48 0.48 -4.88 5.30
CA TYR A 48 1.06 -4.22 4.14
C TYR A 48 2.55 -4.09 4.37
N LYS A 49 3.37 -4.53 3.42
CA LYS A 49 4.81 -4.36 3.56
C LYS A 49 5.19 -2.89 3.36
N LEU A 50 6.20 -2.44 4.07
CA LEU A 50 6.75 -1.10 3.91
C LEU A 50 7.19 -0.85 2.46
N SER A 51 7.87 -1.82 1.84
CA SER A 51 8.29 -1.71 0.43
C SER A 51 7.13 -1.53 -0.54
N ASP A 52 5.98 -2.19 -0.31
CA ASP A 52 4.77 -1.98 -1.13
C ASP A 52 4.24 -0.56 -0.97
N LEU A 53 4.29 0.00 0.24
CA LEU A 53 3.86 1.37 0.50
C LEU A 53 4.81 2.39 -0.14
N GLU A 54 6.12 2.17 -0.08
CA GLU A 54 7.11 3.02 -0.76
C GLU A 54 6.94 3.00 -2.28
N GLN A 55 6.77 1.82 -2.88
CA GLN A 55 6.48 1.68 -4.31
C GLN A 55 5.20 2.44 -4.69
N LEU A 56 4.17 2.34 -3.85
CA LEU A 56 2.92 3.03 -4.06
C LEU A 56 3.07 4.54 -3.96
N LEU A 57 3.84 5.05 -3.00
CA LEU A 57 4.13 6.47 -2.85
C LEU A 57 4.79 7.02 -4.12
N ILE A 58 5.75 6.28 -4.67
CA ILE A 58 6.40 6.60 -5.95
C ILE A 58 5.35 6.59 -7.07
N GLU A 59 4.51 5.56 -7.18
CA GLU A 59 3.48 5.47 -8.23
C GLU A 59 2.46 6.61 -8.16
N ILE A 60 2.03 7.01 -6.95
CA ILE A 60 1.07 8.10 -6.76
C ILE A 60 1.71 9.44 -7.11
N GLY A 61 2.95 9.68 -6.67
CA GLY A 61 3.70 10.89 -7.02
C GLY A 61 3.98 11.00 -8.52
N GLN A 62 4.13 9.87 -9.22
CA GLN A 62 4.28 9.83 -10.68
C GLN A 62 2.96 10.06 -11.43
N ARG A 63 1.82 9.69 -10.84
CA ARG A 63 0.50 9.77 -11.48
C ARG A 63 -0.10 11.18 -11.52
N ASP A 64 0.27 12.06 -10.60
CA ASP A 64 -0.13 13.47 -10.64
C ASP A 64 0.52 14.23 -11.82
N GLY A 65 1.50 13.64 -12.50
CA GLY A 65 2.15 14.17 -13.70
C GLY A 65 1.79 13.49 -15.02
N ALA A 66 0.86 12.52 -15.06
CA ALA A 66 0.64 11.68 -16.24
C ALA A 66 -0.84 11.45 -16.61
N SER A 67 -1.68 12.48 -16.45
CA SER A 67 -2.95 12.58 -17.16
C SER A 67 -2.82 13.44 -18.40
N GLU A 68 -1.87 13.12 -19.28
CA GLU A 68 -1.85 13.60 -20.66
C GLU A 68 -0.94 12.69 -21.49
N GLU A 69 -1.39 11.46 -21.76
CA GLU A 69 -1.14 10.91 -23.09
C GLU A 69 -2.26 9.94 -23.44
N SER A 70 -3.24 10.52 -24.14
CA SER A 70 -4.30 9.84 -24.84
C SER A 70 -3.69 8.75 -25.72
N GLN A 71 -4.27 7.55 -25.65
CA GLN A 71 -4.26 6.65 -26.80
C GLN A 71 -4.79 7.45 -28.01
N LYS A 72 -3.94 7.69 -29.01
CA LYS A 72 -4.33 8.21 -30.33
C LYS A 72 -3.51 7.54 -31.42
#